data_AF-A0A0Q9T7Q4-F1
#
_entry.id   AF-A0A0Q9T7Q4-F1
#
_cell.length_a   1.000
_cell.length_b   1.000
_cell.length_c   1.000
_cell.angle_alpha   90.00
_cell.angle_beta   90.00
_cell.angle_gamma   90.00
#
_symmetry.space_group_name_H-M   'P 1'
#
loop_
_entity.id
_entity.type
_entity.pdbx_description
1 polymer ?
#
loop_
_entity_poly.entity_id
_entity_poly.type
_entity_poly.pdbx_seq_one_letter_code
_entity_poly.pdbx_strand_id
1 'polypeptide(L)'
;MTHDQDLARQLGETLQRRADALHDTPLDLLAVRGRATSIRRRRTAVAGVAAAAVIAAVVVPLSLLPTGDGRGLDLQPAETITPIPEPVPLDPRSAPEGAAPRVPYLVVDAKQLVTPAATYDLPEAYLQIVPDGDGGWVALAQGAPDIGITVEMLDGDFRVTDGAGGPARGLAVREDGGRVAFTQYDGAGRWTLLTTALPRVADYTYTDVATRTSEEAVHRPLGYVSDDSVVVEANDPDTGQLSYRVVAADGTMTEFGGFNRVVSASSVTGLVAGQTEYTGDDSCSAVLDPLSADQDLEWETCDHQLGDFSPDGRFIVGLADYSDSLGSPSVGILDATTGEPVVDFVSGNDVRSAAAVSDVVWEDATTLLATVTQRNEQYVVRATIDGRVERVVGPAPAQMSTEYRFPTHLVG
;
A
#
# COMPACT_ATOMS: atom_id res chain seq x y z
N MET A 1 11.08 -18.45 -47.91
CA MET A 1 11.20 -17.40 -46.86
C MET A 1 10.00 -17.57 -45.96
N THR A 2 10.25 -17.84 -44.68
CA THR A 2 9.21 -18.19 -43.70
C THR A 2 8.61 -16.92 -43.09
N HIS A 3 7.33 -16.99 -42.73
CA HIS A 3 6.54 -15.88 -42.20
C HIS A 3 7.21 -15.17 -41.00
N ASP A 4 7.97 -15.92 -40.19
CA ASP A 4 8.74 -15.39 -39.04
C ASP A 4 9.86 -14.40 -39.44
N GLN A 5 10.48 -14.57 -40.61
CA GLN A 5 11.56 -13.69 -41.06
C GLN A 5 11.04 -12.31 -41.48
N ASP A 6 9.81 -12.25 -42.00
CA ASP A 6 9.17 -10.98 -42.35
C ASP A 6 8.67 -10.23 -41.11
N LEU A 7 8.19 -10.94 -40.08
CA LEU A 7 7.77 -10.33 -38.83
C LEU A 7 8.96 -9.71 -38.07
N ALA A 8 10.08 -10.44 -37.96
CA ALA A 8 11.29 -9.95 -37.32
C ALA A 8 11.86 -8.70 -38.02
N ARG A 9 11.80 -8.68 -39.36
CA ARG A 9 12.25 -7.54 -40.16
C ARG A 9 11.33 -6.32 -40.00
N GLN A 10 10.02 -6.50 -40.01
CA GLN A 10 9.05 -5.41 -39.76
C GLN A 10 9.18 -4.83 -38.35
N LEU A 11 9.42 -5.67 -37.35
CA LEU A 11 9.64 -5.23 -35.98
C LEU A 11 10.91 -4.37 -35.89
N GLY A 12 12.01 -4.84 -36.49
CA GLY A 12 13.28 -4.10 -36.56
C GLY A 12 13.15 -2.74 -37.24
N GLU A 13 12.47 -2.67 -38.40
CA GLU A 13 12.24 -1.42 -39.14
C GLU A 13 11.33 -0.44 -38.39
N THR A 14 10.46 -0.93 -37.51
CA THR A 14 9.54 -0.09 -36.71
C THR A 14 10.22 0.45 -35.47
N LEU A 15 11.04 -0.37 -34.80
CA LEU A 15 11.87 0.05 -33.66
C LEU A 15 12.93 1.05 -34.09
N GLN A 16 13.60 0.84 -35.23
CA GLN A 16 14.59 1.77 -35.78
C GLN A 16 13.95 3.14 -36.08
N ARG A 17 12.76 3.17 -36.71
CA ARG A 17 12.04 4.42 -37.00
C ARG A 17 11.61 5.17 -35.73
N ARG A 18 11.19 4.45 -34.67
CA ARG A 18 10.88 5.09 -33.38
C ARG A 18 12.13 5.62 -32.68
N ALA A 19 13.26 4.93 -32.79
CA ALA A 19 14.53 5.38 -32.22
C ALA A 19 15.07 6.63 -32.93
N ASP A 20 14.98 6.69 -34.26
CA ASP A 20 15.40 7.87 -35.04
C ASP A 20 14.51 9.09 -34.75
N ALA A 21 13.19 8.90 -34.57
CA ALA A 21 12.26 9.98 -34.20
C ALA A 21 12.53 10.58 -32.80
N LEU A 22 13.17 9.82 -31.90
CA LEU A 22 13.54 10.30 -30.57
C LEU A 22 14.82 11.16 -30.56
N HIS A 23 15.65 11.09 -31.60
CA HIS A 23 16.88 11.90 -31.71
C HIS A 23 16.61 13.37 -32.13
N ASP A 24 15.41 13.69 -32.63
CA ASP A 24 15.08 15.01 -33.15
C ASP A 24 14.43 15.96 -32.11
N THR A 25 14.37 15.57 -30.84
CA THR A 25 13.92 16.47 -29.75
C THR A 25 15.05 16.66 -28.75
N PRO A 26 15.97 17.63 -28.96
CA PRO A 26 16.99 17.92 -27.97
C PRO A 26 16.30 18.49 -26.73
N LEU A 27 16.21 17.68 -25.67
CA LEU A 27 15.89 18.15 -24.33
C LEU A 27 16.99 19.12 -23.90
N ASP A 28 16.72 20.42 -24.00
CA ASP A 28 17.66 21.47 -23.63
C ASP A 28 17.90 21.40 -22.11
N LEU A 29 19.16 21.19 -21.72
CA LEU A 29 19.63 21.23 -20.33
C LEU A 29 19.25 22.54 -19.61
N LEU A 30 19.03 23.63 -20.35
CA LEU A 30 18.54 24.89 -19.80
C LEU A 30 17.04 24.85 -19.44
N ALA A 31 16.22 24.09 -20.17
CA ALA A 31 14.81 23.88 -19.84
C ALA A 31 14.66 23.08 -18.53
N VAL A 32 15.52 22.06 -18.34
CA VAL A 32 15.56 21.26 -17.10
C VAL A 32 16.06 22.09 -15.92
N ARG A 33 17.13 22.88 -16.08
CA ARG A 33 17.61 23.78 -15.02
C ARG A 33 16.60 24.88 -14.67
N GLY A 34 15.89 25.43 -15.65
CA GLY A 34 14.86 26.44 -15.43
C GLY A 34 13.73 25.93 -14.53
N ARG A 35 13.25 24.71 -14.77
CA ARG A 35 12.19 24.05 -14.00
C ARG A 35 12.65 23.66 -12.59
N ALA A 36 13.87 23.13 -12.44
CA ALA A 36 14.44 22.83 -11.12
C ALA A 36 14.61 24.07 -10.22
N THR A 37 14.89 25.24 -10.82
CA THR A 37 15.08 26.48 -10.06
C THR A 37 13.75 27.10 -9.60
N SER A 38 12.66 26.91 -10.35
CA SER A 38 11.34 27.41 -9.95
C SER A 38 10.76 26.61 -8.78
N ILE A 39 10.96 25.29 -8.76
CA ILE A 39 10.56 24.39 -7.67
C ILE A 39 11.32 24.75 -6.38
N ARG A 40 12.65 24.97 -6.48
CA ARG A 40 13.45 25.37 -5.32
C ARG A 40 13.02 26.72 -4.72
N ARG A 41 12.53 27.65 -5.54
CA ARG A 41 11.99 28.94 -5.06
C ARG A 41 10.66 28.81 -4.34
N ARG A 42 9.80 27.85 -4.73
CA ARG A 42 8.55 27.55 -4.00
C ARG A 42 8.86 26.98 -2.61
N ARG A 43 9.84 26.09 -2.49
CA ARG A 43 10.31 25.53 -1.20
C ARG A 43 10.81 26.59 -0.20
N THR A 44 11.39 27.70 -0.67
CA THR A 44 11.86 28.77 0.22
C THR A 44 10.80 29.79 0.63
N ALA A 45 9.63 29.80 -0.02
CA ALA A 45 8.60 30.82 0.22
C ALA A 45 7.54 30.40 1.26
N VAL A 46 7.47 29.12 1.62
CA VAL A 46 6.45 28.58 2.56
C VAL A 46 6.97 28.49 4.02
N ALA A 47 8.28 28.58 4.26
CA ALA A 47 8.89 28.48 5.60
C ALA A 47 8.81 29.80 6.41
N GLY A 48 7.64 30.44 6.50
CA GLY A 48 7.55 31.84 6.93
C GLY A 48 6.29 32.29 7.65
N VAL A 49 5.55 31.43 8.38
CA VAL A 49 4.64 31.89 9.45
C VAL A 49 4.61 30.85 10.57
N ALA A 50 5.25 31.16 11.71
CA ALA A 50 5.06 30.42 12.95
C ALA A 50 3.64 30.68 13.48
N ALA A 51 2.75 29.69 13.36
CA ALA A 51 1.43 29.73 13.97
C ALA A 51 1.54 29.22 15.42
N ALA A 52 1.32 30.11 16.39
CA ALA A 52 1.04 29.71 17.76
C ALA A 52 -0.37 29.08 17.80
N ALA A 53 -0.45 27.76 17.84
CA ALA A 53 -1.71 27.05 18.02
C ALA A 53 -2.21 27.22 19.46
N VAL A 54 -3.18 28.12 19.64
CA VAL A 54 -4.01 28.16 20.86
C VAL A 54 -5.12 27.13 20.66
N ILE A 55 -4.98 25.97 21.31
CA ILE A 55 -6.05 24.97 21.37
C ILE A 55 -7.12 25.51 22.33
N ALA A 56 -8.22 26.00 21.76
CA ALA A 56 -9.43 26.30 22.53
C ALA A 56 -10.24 25.01 22.70
N ALA A 57 -10.22 24.45 23.91
CA ALA A 57 -11.09 23.34 24.28
C ALA A 57 -12.56 23.82 24.27
N VAL A 58 -13.33 23.40 23.26
CA VAL A 58 -14.77 23.62 23.22
C VAL A 58 -15.42 22.61 24.17
N VAL A 59 -15.70 23.05 25.40
CA VAL A 59 -16.56 22.31 26.34
C VAL A 59 -18.02 22.61 25.96
N VAL A 60 -18.66 21.68 25.26
CA VAL A 60 -20.11 21.73 25.02
C VAL A 60 -20.83 21.24 26.29
N PRO A 61 -21.80 21.99 26.86
CA PRO A 61 -22.57 21.50 27.99
C PRO A 61 -23.66 20.54 27.49
N LEU A 62 -23.43 19.23 27.62
CA LEU A 62 -24.47 18.21 27.45
C LEU A 62 -25.31 18.14 28.72
N SER A 63 -26.51 18.71 28.63
CA SER A 63 -27.56 18.64 29.65
C SER A 63 -28.17 17.23 29.75
N LEU A 64 -28.02 16.65 30.94
CA LEU A 64 -28.77 15.58 31.61
C LEU A 64 -30.03 14.99 30.93
N LEU A 65 -29.99 13.68 30.67
CA LEU A 65 -31.12 12.74 30.80
C LEU A 65 -30.63 11.48 31.56
N PRO A 66 -31.41 10.91 32.50
CA PRO A 66 -30.99 9.77 33.29
C PRO A 66 -31.45 8.43 32.70
N THR A 67 -30.72 7.38 33.05
CA THR A 67 -30.99 5.92 33.01
C THR A 67 -30.49 5.11 31.79
N GLY A 68 -29.57 4.19 32.10
CA GLY A 68 -29.15 3.07 31.24
C GLY A 68 -27.67 2.74 31.46
N ASP A 69 -27.38 1.69 32.24
CA ASP A 69 -26.01 1.20 32.51
C ASP A 69 -25.23 0.93 31.21
N GLY A 70 -24.33 1.83 30.86
CA GLY A 70 -23.37 1.68 29.78
C GLY A 70 -21.98 2.00 30.32
N ARG A 71 -21.05 1.06 30.17
CA ARG A 71 -19.62 1.29 30.40
C ARG A 71 -19.19 2.45 29.51
N GLY A 72 -19.06 3.64 30.09
CA GLY A 72 -18.47 4.79 29.42
C GLY A 72 -17.04 4.44 29.04
N LEU A 73 -16.75 4.53 27.73
CA LEU A 73 -15.40 4.62 27.24
C LEU A 73 -14.80 5.90 27.83
N ASP A 74 -13.86 5.75 28.74
CA ASP A 74 -13.05 6.83 29.26
C ASP A 74 -12.15 7.31 28.12
N LEU A 75 -12.59 8.31 27.38
CA LEU A 75 -11.82 8.94 26.31
C LEU A 75 -10.67 9.71 26.96
N GLN A 76 -9.53 9.05 27.16
CA GLN A 76 -8.31 9.74 27.53
C GLN A 76 -8.00 10.81 26.46
N PRO A 77 -7.56 12.03 26.86
CA PRO A 77 -7.15 13.04 25.90
C PRO A 77 -6.12 12.47 24.93
N ALA A 78 -6.32 12.69 23.63
CA ALA A 78 -5.36 12.26 22.62
C ALA A 78 -3.97 12.81 22.96
N GLU A 79 -2.99 11.92 23.07
CA GLU A 79 -1.60 12.29 23.27
C GLU A 79 -1.17 13.21 22.12
N THR A 80 -0.82 14.45 22.44
CA THR A 80 -0.38 15.43 21.44
C THR A 80 1.01 15.05 20.97
N ILE A 81 1.10 14.65 19.71
CA ILE A 81 2.37 14.23 19.11
C ILE A 81 3.12 15.48 18.68
N THR A 82 4.40 15.55 19.05
CA THR A 82 5.27 16.66 18.65
C THR A 82 6.03 16.24 17.39
N PRO A 83 5.83 16.93 16.25
CA PRO A 83 6.57 16.63 15.03
C PRO A 83 8.08 16.77 15.24
N ILE A 84 8.85 15.91 14.59
CA ILE A 84 10.31 15.96 14.55
C ILE A 84 10.71 16.73 13.29
N PRO A 85 11.22 17.96 13.40
CA PRO A 85 11.44 18.82 12.24
C PRO A 85 12.67 18.46 11.42
N GLU A 86 13.61 17.73 12.02
CA GLU A 86 14.85 17.31 11.34
C GLU A 86 14.72 15.85 10.88
N PRO A 87 15.06 15.55 9.61
CA PRO A 87 15.04 14.19 9.12
C PRO A 87 15.93 13.25 9.93
N VAL A 88 15.42 12.07 10.24
CA VAL A 88 16.12 11.01 10.95
C VAL A 88 16.91 10.16 9.95
N PRO A 89 18.21 9.90 10.16
CA PRO A 89 18.97 9.03 9.28
C PRO A 89 18.44 7.59 9.25
N LEU A 90 18.15 7.08 8.05
CA LEU A 90 17.80 5.67 7.80
C LEU A 90 19.07 4.88 7.43
N ASP A 91 19.78 4.37 8.43
CA ASP A 91 20.99 3.56 8.23
C ASP A 91 20.93 2.23 9.02
N PRO A 92 20.51 1.11 8.40
CA PRO A 92 20.35 -0.18 9.09
C PRO A 92 21.66 -0.77 9.65
N ARG A 93 22.82 -0.33 9.14
CA ARG A 93 24.12 -0.85 9.57
C ARG A 93 24.60 -0.23 10.88
N SER A 94 24.21 1.01 11.15
CA SER A 94 24.53 1.71 12.39
C SER A 94 23.38 1.70 13.40
N ALA A 95 22.16 1.39 12.96
CA ALA A 95 21.01 1.23 13.84
C ALA A 95 21.25 0.13 14.91
N PRO A 96 20.81 0.35 16.16
CA PRO A 96 20.84 -0.67 17.20
C PRO A 96 19.96 -1.87 16.82
N GLU A 97 20.30 -3.05 17.34
CA GLU A 97 19.45 -4.24 17.17
C GLU A 97 18.20 -4.11 18.05
N GLY A 98 17.04 -4.31 17.43
CA GLY A 98 15.74 -4.34 18.09
C GLY A 98 15.25 -5.77 18.34
N ALA A 99 14.15 -5.89 19.07
CA ALA A 99 13.44 -7.17 19.20
C ALA A 99 12.84 -7.61 17.86
N ALA A 100 12.61 -8.92 17.71
CA ALA A 100 12.00 -9.50 16.51
C ALA A 100 10.67 -8.80 16.14
N PRO A 101 10.32 -8.73 14.84
CA PRO A 101 9.04 -8.18 14.37
C PRO A 101 7.81 -8.80 15.05
N ARG A 102 6.80 -7.97 15.32
CA ARG A 102 5.47 -8.40 15.80
C ARG A 102 4.47 -8.67 14.68
N VAL A 103 4.82 -8.34 13.44
CA VAL A 103 4.02 -8.69 12.25
C VAL A 103 4.72 -9.78 11.45
N PRO A 104 3.96 -10.65 10.76
CA PRO A 104 4.54 -11.66 9.90
C PRO A 104 5.33 -11.07 8.73
N TYR A 105 6.35 -11.78 8.26
CA TYR A 105 7.07 -11.48 7.03
C TYR A 105 7.51 -12.76 6.30
N LEU A 106 7.65 -12.67 4.99
CA LEU A 106 8.14 -13.73 4.12
C LEU A 106 9.64 -13.60 3.92
N VAL A 107 10.33 -14.74 3.88
CA VAL A 107 11.70 -14.89 3.38
C VAL A 107 11.58 -15.63 2.05
N VAL A 108 11.59 -14.88 0.94
CA VAL A 108 11.10 -15.33 -0.36
C VAL A 108 11.96 -16.46 -0.93
N ASP A 109 13.29 -16.32 -0.97
CA ASP A 109 14.17 -17.36 -1.51
C ASP A 109 14.16 -18.63 -0.66
N ALA A 110 14.01 -18.47 0.67
CA ALA A 110 13.90 -19.59 1.61
C ALA A 110 12.51 -20.24 1.61
N LYS A 111 11.50 -19.60 1.00
CA LYS A 111 10.08 -19.98 1.09
C LYS A 111 9.63 -20.15 2.55
N GLN A 112 9.91 -19.15 3.38
CA GLN A 112 9.53 -19.21 4.79
C GLN A 112 8.57 -18.09 5.15
N LEU A 113 7.61 -18.39 6.01
CA LEU A 113 6.82 -17.42 6.74
C LEU A 113 7.36 -17.31 8.16
N VAL A 114 7.84 -16.13 8.54
CA VAL A 114 8.24 -15.83 9.90
C VAL A 114 7.11 -15.06 10.58
N THR A 115 6.67 -15.57 11.72
CA THR A 115 5.66 -14.95 12.58
C THR A 115 6.26 -14.68 13.96
N PRO A 116 5.60 -13.89 14.83
CA PRO A 116 6.05 -13.70 16.21
C PRO A 116 6.12 -15.02 17.01
N ALA A 117 5.32 -16.01 16.62
CA ALA A 117 5.22 -17.29 17.33
C ALA A 117 6.22 -18.33 16.82
N ALA A 118 6.45 -18.38 15.50
CA ALA A 118 7.27 -19.42 14.86
C ALA A 118 7.68 -19.04 13.43
N THR A 119 8.64 -19.80 12.90
CA THR A 119 8.99 -19.84 11.48
C THR A 119 8.41 -21.10 10.85
N TYR A 120 7.80 -20.96 9.68
CA TYR A 120 7.18 -22.05 8.93
C TYR A 120 7.83 -22.17 7.55
N ASP A 121 8.13 -23.40 7.14
CA ASP A 121 8.49 -23.70 5.76
C ASP A 121 7.21 -23.75 4.92
N LEU A 122 7.18 -23.00 3.82
CA LEU A 122 6.06 -22.94 2.89
C LEU A 122 6.29 -23.90 1.72
N PRO A 123 5.22 -24.52 1.18
CA PRO A 123 5.33 -25.35 -0.01
C PRO A 123 5.80 -24.55 -1.23
N GLU A 124 5.44 -23.27 -1.28
CA GLU A 124 5.80 -22.33 -2.34
C GLU A 124 5.92 -20.89 -1.84
N ALA A 125 6.34 -19.98 -2.71
CA ALA A 125 6.38 -18.56 -2.39
C ALA A 125 5.00 -17.94 -2.69
N TYR A 126 4.24 -17.65 -1.64
CA TYR A 126 2.97 -16.94 -1.77
C TYR A 126 3.19 -15.45 -2.04
N LEU A 127 2.31 -14.86 -2.85
CA LEU A 127 2.29 -13.41 -3.10
C LEU A 127 1.76 -12.65 -1.89
N GLN A 128 0.83 -13.25 -1.15
CA GLN A 128 0.22 -12.70 0.04
C GLN A 128 -0.23 -13.87 0.92
N ILE A 129 -0.14 -13.76 2.24
CA ILE A 129 -0.61 -14.82 3.15
C ILE A 129 -0.98 -14.23 4.51
N VAL A 130 -2.21 -14.49 4.95
CA VAL A 130 -2.79 -13.89 6.16
C VAL A 130 -3.43 -14.98 7.01
N PRO A 131 -3.33 -14.91 8.35
CA PRO A 131 -3.92 -15.93 9.21
C PRO A 131 -5.43 -15.93 9.04
N ASP A 132 -6.05 -17.11 9.04
CA ASP A 132 -7.50 -17.22 8.92
C ASP A 132 -8.23 -17.05 10.26
N GLY A 133 -7.52 -17.08 11.41
CA GLY A 133 -8.08 -16.97 12.76
C GLY A 133 -8.37 -18.30 13.48
N ASP A 134 -8.41 -19.43 12.77
CA ASP A 134 -8.67 -20.79 13.30
C ASP A 134 -7.43 -21.71 13.20
N GLY A 135 -6.26 -21.12 12.96
CA GLY A 135 -5.00 -21.84 12.81
C GLY A 135 -4.68 -22.26 11.38
N GLY A 136 -5.49 -21.85 10.40
CA GLY A 136 -5.19 -21.90 8.98
C GLY A 136 -4.77 -20.54 8.41
N TRP A 137 -4.79 -20.44 7.08
CA TRP A 137 -4.33 -19.27 6.34
C TRP A 137 -5.16 -19.03 5.08
N VAL A 138 -5.22 -17.76 4.66
CA VAL A 138 -5.69 -17.36 3.33
C VAL A 138 -4.49 -16.84 2.55
N ALA A 139 -4.21 -17.42 1.39
CA ALA A 139 -3.04 -17.07 0.59
C ALA A 139 -3.41 -16.68 -0.83
N LEU A 140 -2.69 -15.70 -1.38
CA LEU A 140 -2.68 -15.38 -2.79
C LEU A 140 -1.48 -16.10 -3.42
N ALA A 141 -1.74 -17.05 -4.31
CA ALA A 141 -0.74 -17.93 -4.90
C ALA A 141 -0.61 -17.68 -6.41
N GLN A 142 0.56 -18.03 -6.97
CA GLN A 142 0.71 -18.10 -8.41
C GLN A 142 0.24 -19.48 -8.88
N GLY A 143 -0.95 -19.53 -9.48
CA GLY A 143 -1.49 -20.74 -10.09
C GLY A 143 -0.78 -21.14 -11.38
N ALA A 144 -1.34 -22.15 -12.06
CA ALA A 144 -0.83 -22.61 -13.34
C ALA A 144 -0.80 -21.45 -14.37
N PRO A 145 0.11 -21.48 -15.37
CA PRO A 145 0.27 -20.37 -16.33
C PRO A 145 -1.00 -19.94 -17.05
N ASP A 146 -1.97 -20.83 -17.22
CA ASP A 146 -3.28 -20.61 -17.83
C ASP A 146 -4.34 -20.08 -16.86
N ILE A 147 -4.16 -20.24 -15.55
CA ILE A 147 -5.07 -19.75 -14.50
C ILE A 147 -4.61 -18.39 -13.95
N GLY A 148 -3.29 -18.17 -13.90
CA GLY A 148 -2.71 -16.98 -13.29
C GLY A 148 -2.81 -17.02 -11.76
N ILE A 149 -3.12 -15.88 -11.13
CA ILE A 149 -3.19 -15.79 -9.66
C ILE A 149 -4.44 -16.48 -9.12
N THR A 150 -4.31 -17.20 -8.00
CA THR A 150 -5.40 -17.90 -7.29
C THR A 150 -5.44 -17.49 -5.82
N VAL A 151 -6.59 -17.68 -5.17
CA VAL A 151 -6.72 -17.61 -3.70
C VAL A 151 -6.91 -19.02 -3.16
N GLU A 152 -6.08 -19.36 -2.18
CA GLU A 152 -6.03 -20.67 -1.52
C GLU A 152 -6.34 -20.52 -0.04
N MET A 153 -7.17 -21.43 0.48
CA MET A 153 -7.39 -21.61 1.91
C MET A 153 -6.52 -22.78 2.37
N LEU A 154 -5.68 -22.54 3.36
CA LEU A 154 -4.69 -23.48 3.84
C LEU A 154 -5.00 -23.89 5.28
N ASP A 155 -4.75 -25.16 5.63
CA ASP A 155 -4.71 -25.59 7.03
C ASP A 155 -3.42 -25.10 7.74
N GLY A 156 -3.30 -25.43 9.04
CA GLY A 156 -2.12 -25.07 9.83
C GLY A 156 -0.81 -25.75 9.41
N ASP A 157 -0.87 -26.74 8.52
CA ASP A 157 0.28 -27.40 7.90
C ASP A 157 0.51 -26.89 6.46
N PHE A 158 -0.14 -25.79 6.06
CA PHE A 158 -0.09 -25.18 4.73
C PHE A 158 -0.57 -26.10 3.60
N ARG A 159 -1.48 -27.04 3.88
CA ARG A 159 -2.16 -27.82 2.84
C ARG A 159 -3.40 -27.10 2.37
N VAL A 160 -3.59 -27.02 1.06
CA VAL A 160 -4.81 -26.46 0.47
C VAL A 160 -6.03 -27.29 0.89
N THR A 161 -6.94 -26.68 1.66
CA THR A 161 -8.20 -27.28 2.12
C THR A 161 -9.39 -26.84 1.28
N ASP A 162 -9.34 -25.61 0.79
CA ASP A 162 -10.34 -25.01 -0.08
C ASP A 162 -9.61 -24.07 -1.03
N GLY A 163 -10.20 -23.80 -2.17
CA GLY A 163 -9.57 -23.03 -3.21
C GLY A 163 -10.61 -22.70 -4.25
N ALA A 164 -10.65 -21.43 -4.63
CA ALA A 164 -11.70 -20.94 -5.49
C ALA A 164 -11.66 -21.61 -6.89
N GLY A 165 -10.51 -22.20 -7.27
CA GLY A 165 -10.35 -23.03 -8.48
C GLY A 165 -10.36 -22.25 -9.79
N GLY A 166 -10.60 -20.94 -9.74
CA GLY A 166 -10.54 -20.02 -10.86
C GLY A 166 -9.58 -18.85 -10.58
N PRO A 167 -9.28 -18.04 -11.60
CA PRO A 167 -8.46 -16.85 -11.47
C PRO A 167 -9.02 -15.94 -10.37
N ALA A 168 -8.16 -15.52 -9.45
CA ALA A 168 -8.49 -14.59 -8.39
C ALA A 168 -7.54 -13.39 -8.41
N ARG A 169 -7.97 -12.29 -7.79
CA ARG A 169 -7.19 -11.04 -7.74
C ARG A 169 -7.39 -10.35 -6.41
N GLY A 170 -6.27 -9.82 -5.91
CA GLY A 170 -6.18 -9.12 -4.63
C GLY A 170 -6.54 -9.97 -3.41
N LEU A 171 -6.13 -9.47 -2.27
CA LEU A 171 -6.54 -9.98 -0.97
C LEU A 171 -6.50 -8.79 -0.01
N ALA A 172 -7.64 -8.15 0.19
CA ALA A 172 -7.80 -7.08 1.16
C ALA A 172 -8.10 -7.67 2.53
N VAL A 173 -7.47 -7.15 3.57
CA VAL A 173 -7.73 -7.51 4.97
C VAL A 173 -8.19 -6.25 5.68
N ARG A 174 -9.21 -6.38 6.53
CA ARG A 174 -9.59 -5.28 7.43
C ARG A 174 -8.52 -5.09 8.51
N GLU A 175 -8.36 -3.87 9.02
CA GLU A 175 -7.28 -3.50 9.94
C GLU A 175 -7.24 -4.34 11.24
N ASP A 176 -8.38 -4.87 11.68
CA ASP A 176 -8.47 -5.76 12.84
C ASP A 176 -8.13 -7.24 12.52
N GLY A 177 -7.85 -7.56 11.25
CA GLY A 177 -7.63 -8.94 10.77
C GLY A 177 -8.88 -9.80 10.74
N GLY A 178 -10.05 -9.25 11.12
CA GLY A 178 -11.28 -10.01 11.32
C GLY A 178 -12.08 -10.27 10.06
N ARG A 179 -11.66 -9.73 8.90
CA ARG A 179 -12.32 -9.94 7.60
C ARG A 179 -11.32 -9.91 6.46
N VAL A 180 -11.64 -10.67 5.42
CA VAL A 180 -10.91 -10.66 4.15
C VAL A 180 -11.84 -10.53 2.96
N ALA A 181 -11.32 -9.91 1.90
CA ALA A 181 -11.98 -9.79 0.61
C ALA A 181 -11.02 -10.11 -0.53
N PHE A 182 -11.51 -10.84 -1.53
CA PHE A 182 -10.81 -11.10 -2.79
C PHE A 182 -11.82 -11.17 -3.91
N THR A 183 -11.39 -10.95 -5.15
CA THR A 183 -12.26 -11.14 -6.32
C THR A 183 -11.90 -12.45 -7.01
N GLN A 184 -12.92 -13.07 -7.60
CA GLN A 184 -12.79 -14.31 -8.34
C GLN A 184 -13.54 -14.24 -9.66
N TYR A 185 -12.91 -14.76 -10.71
CA TYR A 185 -13.52 -14.98 -12.00
C TYR A 185 -14.23 -16.34 -12.06
N ASP A 186 -15.50 -16.36 -12.46
CA ASP A 186 -16.33 -17.57 -12.51
C ASP A 186 -16.14 -18.43 -13.77
N GLY A 187 -15.26 -18.02 -14.69
CA GLY A 187 -15.04 -18.68 -15.98
C GLY A 187 -16.17 -18.45 -17.00
N ALA A 188 -17.28 -17.85 -16.59
CA ALA A 188 -18.44 -17.54 -17.42
C ALA A 188 -18.55 -16.04 -17.76
N GLY A 189 -17.46 -15.28 -17.56
CA GLY A 189 -17.39 -13.86 -17.87
C GLY A 189 -17.63 -12.95 -16.68
N ARG A 190 -17.77 -13.43 -15.44
CA ARG A 190 -18.08 -12.55 -14.30
C ARG A 190 -17.03 -12.59 -13.21
N TRP A 191 -16.70 -11.40 -12.73
CA TRP A 191 -15.94 -11.19 -11.51
C TRP A 191 -16.89 -10.99 -10.33
N THR A 192 -16.69 -11.79 -9.29
CA THR A 192 -17.44 -11.69 -8.04
C THR A 192 -16.47 -11.28 -6.93
N LEU A 193 -16.88 -10.34 -6.09
CA LEU A 193 -16.24 -10.05 -4.83
C LEU A 193 -16.71 -11.06 -3.79
N LEU A 194 -15.77 -11.75 -3.17
CA LEU A 194 -16.01 -12.66 -2.06
C LEU A 194 -15.53 -11.96 -0.78
N THR A 195 -16.40 -11.87 0.21
CA THR A 195 -16.04 -11.37 1.54
C THR A 195 -16.40 -12.39 2.62
N THR A 196 -15.57 -12.51 3.66
CA THR A 196 -15.87 -13.35 4.82
C THR A 196 -15.24 -12.80 6.09
N ALA A 197 -15.79 -13.20 7.24
CA ALA A 197 -15.22 -12.94 8.56
C ALA A 197 -14.20 -14.02 8.93
N LEU A 198 -13.23 -13.66 9.77
CA LEU A 198 -12.15 -14.50 10.28
C LEU A 198 -12.21 -14.56 11.83
N PRO A 199 -12.04 -15.72 12.48
CA PRO A 199 -12.10 -17.08 11.93
C PRO A 199 -13.29 -17.32 11.02
N ARG A 200 -13.17 -18.22 10.03
CA ARG A 200 -14.23 -18.44 9.04
C ARG A 200 -15.45 -19.08 9.72
N VAL A 201 -16.33 -18.24 10.28
CA VAL A 201 -17.55 -18.67 10.98
C VAL A 201 -18.70 -18.94 10.00
N ALA A 202 -18.62 -18.42 8.77
CA ALA A 202 -19.68 -18.51 7.76
C ALA A 202 -19.14 -18.70 6.33
N ASP A 203 -20.07 -19.02 5.42
CA ASP A 203 -19.82 -19.00 3.98
C ASP A 203 -19.49 -17.58 3.48
N TYR A 204 -18.88 -17.49 2.30
CA TYR A 204 -18.61 -16.19 1.68
C TYR A 204 -19.91 -15.47 1.34
N THR A 205 -19.87 -14.14 1.46
CA THR A 205 -20.82 -13.28 0.77
C THR A 205 -20.30 -13.05 -0.64
N TYR A 206 -21.17 -13.27 -1.64
CA TYR A 206 -20.85 -13.14 -3.05
C TYR A 206 -21.55 -11.91 -3.62
N THR A 207 -20.78 -10.95 -4.09
CA THR A 207 -21.30 -9.74 -4.74
C THR A 207 -20.75 -9.67 -6.16
N ASP A 208 -21.63 -9.69 -7.16
CA ASP A 208 -21.21 -9.46 -8.55
C ASP A 208 -20.63 -8.05 -8.64
N VAL A 209 -19.38 -7.91 -9.12
CA VAL A 209 -18.71 -6.60 -9.29
C VAL A 209 -18.36 -6.33 -10.74
N ALA A 210 -18.72 -7.23 -11.65
CA ALA A 210 -18.42 -7.07 -13.06
C ALA A 210 -19.27 -5.94 -13.65
N THR A 211 -18.60 -4.90 -14.16
CA THR A 211 -19.26 -3.89 -15.00
C THR A 211 -19.32 -4.33 -16.47
N ARG A 212 -18.51 -5.33 -16.84
CA ARG A 212 -18.46 -5.95 -18.16
C ARG A 212 -18.15 -7.44 -18.05
N THR A 213 -18.60 -8.19 -19.04
CA THR A 213 -18.26 -9.61 -19.16
C THR A 213 -16.92 -9.78 -19.86
N SER A 214 -15.82 -9.82 -19.10
CA SER A 214 -14.48 -10.14 -19.63
C SER A 214 -13.58 -10.65 -18.52
N GLU A 215 -12.80 -11.69 -18.82
CA GLU A 215 -11.70 -12.13 -17.95
C GLU A 215 -10.59 -11.09 -17.84
N GLU A 216 -10.38 -10.32 -18.90
CA GLU A 216 -9.32 -9.30 -18.99
C GLU A 216 -9.64 -8.05 -18.17
N ALA A 217 -10.91 -7.84 -17.82
CA ALA A 217 -11.32 -6.79 -16.91
C ALA A 217 -10.92 -7.19 -15.49
N VAL A 218 -9.71 -6.82 -15.06
CA VAL A 218 -9.21 -7.15 -13.72
C VAL A 218 -9.98 -6.35 -12.69
N HIS A 219 -10.68 -7.05 -11.80
CA HIS A 219 -11.26 -6.46 -10.59
C HIS A 219 -10.40 -6.85 -9.40
N ARG A 220 -10.08 -5.92 -8.49
CA ARG A 220 -9.22 -6.19 -7.33
C ARG A 220 -9.70 -5.40 -6.11
N PRO A 221 -9.94 -6.04 -4.95
CA PRO A 221 -10.19 -5.30 -3.73
C PRO A 221 -8.88 -4.68 -3.21
N LEU A 222 -8.95 -3.42 -2.79
CA LEU A 222 -7.82 -2.64 -2.30
C LEU A 222 -7.79 -2.51 -0.77
N GLY A 223 -8.95 -2.56 -0.13
CA GLY A 223 -9.07 -2.38 1.32
C GLY A 223 -10.51 -2.16 1.75
N TYR A 224 -10.74 -2.11 3.05
CA TYR A 224 -12.05 -1.80 3.63
C TYR A 224 -12.17 -0.29 3.90
N VAL A 225 -13.37 0.27 3.74
CA VAL A 225 -13.73 1.65 4.16
C VAL A 225 -14.81 1.68 5.24
N SER A 226 -15.31 0.51 5.63
CA SER A 226 -16.18 0.33 6.78
C SER A 226 -16.04 -1.11 7.28
N ASP A 227 -16.88 -1.50 8.25
CA ASP A 227 -16.96 -2.88 8.70
C ASP A 227 -17.25 -3.90 7.59
N ASP A 228 -17.91 -3.49 6.52
CA ASP A 228 -18.53 -4.38 5.54
C ASP A 228 -18.47 -3.87 4.08
N SER A 229 -17.84 -2.72 3.86
CA SER A 229 -17.70 -2.09 2.55
C SER A 229 -16.25 -2.10 2.09
N VAL A 230 -16.04 -2.50 0.83
CA VAL A 230 -14.72 -2.75 0.24
C VAL A 230 -14.50 -1.83 -0.95
N VAL A 231 -13.33 -1.22 -1.03
CA VAL A 231 -12.89 -0.50 -2.23
C VAL A 231 -12.42 -1.52 -3.26
N VAL A 232 -12.99 -1.46 -4.46
CA VAL A 232 -12.64 -2.32 -5.59
C VAL A 232 -12.14 -1.46 -6.75
N GLU A 233 -10.96 -1.79 -7.23
CA GLU A 233 -10.41 -1.32 -8.50
C GLU A 233 -10.93 -2.20 -9.64
N ALA A 234 -11.22 -1.58 -10.77
CA ALA A 234 -11.48 -2.28 -12.02
C ALA A 234 -10.70 -1.64 -13.17
N ASN A 235 -10.02 -2.47 -13.97
CA ASN A 235 -9.33 -2.04 -15.18
C ASN A 235 -10.21 -2.26 -16.43
N ASP A 236 -10.34 -1.25 -17.27
CA ASP A 236 -10.94 -1.39 -18.60
C ASP A 236 -9.90 -2.00 -19.57
N PRO A 237 -10.12 -3.23 -20.08
CA PRO A 237 -9.13 -3.89 -20.92
C PRO A 237 -8.90 -3.19 -22.28
N ASP A 238 -9.88 -2.41 -22.76
CA ASP A 238 -9.77 -1.74 -24.06
C ASP A 238 -8.93 -0.45 -23.95
N THR A 239 -8.97 0.23 -22.81
CA THR A 239 -8.34 1.54 -22.62
C THR A 239 -7.17 1.52 -21.63
N GLY A 240 -7.08 0.49 -20.79
CA GLY A 240 -6.18 0.42 -19.63
C GLY A 240 -6.57 1.39 -18.51
N GLN A 241 -7.74 2.01 -18.57
CA GLN A 241 -8.17 2.98 -17.58
C GLN A 241 -8.65 2.28 -16.30
N LEU A 242 -8.16 2.75 -15.16
CA LEU A 242 -8.63 2.31 -13.85
C LEU A 242 -9.90 3.07 -13.43
N SER A 243 -10.80 2.35 -12.78
CA SER A 243 -12.01 2.88 -12.15
C SER A 243 -12.14 2.31 -10.74
N TYR A 244 -12.74 3.08 -9.83
CA TYR A 244 -12.85 2.69 -8.42
C TYR A 244 -14.28 2.79 -7.95
N ARG A 245 -14.64 1.91 -7.02
CA ARG A 245 -15.94 1.92 -6.37
C ARG A 245 -15.87 1.35 -4.96
N VAL A 246 -16.75 1.82 -4.10
CA VAL A 246 -17.05 1.18 -2.82
C VAL A 246 -18.18 0.17 -3.06
N VAL A 247 -17.97 -1.08 -2.63
CA VAL A 247 -18.96 -2.16 -2.70
C VAL A 247 -19.43 -2.47 -1.28
N ALA A 248 -20.68 -2.13 -0.98
CA ALA A 248 -21.31 -2.41 0.31
C ALA A 248 -21.79 -3.86 0.42
N ALA A 249 -22.08 -4.31 1.65
CA ALA A 249 -22.54 -5.67 1.92
C ALA A 249 -23.89 -6.02 1.28
N ASP A 250 -24.75 -5.03 1.01
CA ASP A 250 -26.02 -5.22 0.31
C ASP A 250 -25.88 -5.25 -1.22
N GLY A 251 -24.65 -5.12 -1.73
CA GLY A 251 -24.34 -5.08 -3.15
C GLY A 251 -24.45 -3.69 -3.79
N THR A 252 -24.79 -2.66 -3.01
CA THR A 252 -24.74 -1.27 -3.48
C THR A 252 -23.31 -0.91 -3.88
N MET A 253 -23.17 -0.27 -5.04
CA MET A 253 -21.89 0.22 -5.53
C MET A 253 -21.91 1.73 -5.70
N THR A 254 -20.91 2.40 -5.13
CA THR A 254 -20.72 3.84 -5.25
C THR A 254 -19.40 4.10 -5.95
N GLU A 255 -19.45 4.66 -7.15
CA GLU A 255 -18.25 5.04 -7.91
C GLU A 255 -17.62 6.31 -7.34
N PHE A 256 -16.28 6.38 -7.40
CA PHE A 256 -15.53 7.59 -7.09
C PHE A 256 -14.32 7.73 -8.01
N GLY A 257 -13.80 8.96 -8.14
CA GLY A 257 -12.73 9.30 -9.07
C GLY A 257 -11.57 10.03 -8.41
N GLY A 258 -10.79 10.75 -9.23
CA GLY A 258 -9.71 11.63 -8.75
C GLY A 258 -8.34 10.94 -8.62
N PHE A 259 -8.26 9.62 -8.78
CA PHE A 259 -7.00 8.87 -8.65
C PHE A 259 -6.55 8.26 -9.96
N ASN A 260 -5.25 8.38 -10.25
CA ASN A 260 -4.58 7.49 -11.20
C ASN A 260 -4.43 6.09 -10.60
N ARG A 261 -4.12 6.03 -9.30
CA ARG A 261 -3.94 4.78 -8.56
C ARG A 261 -4.37 4.94 -7.10
N VAL A 262 -5.34 4.16 -6.63
CA VAL A 262 -5.62 4.04 -5.19
C VAL A 262 -4.62 3.05 -4.59
N VAL A 263 -4.01 3.43 -3.47
CA VAL A 263 -2.97 2.63 -2.80
C VAL A 263 -3.44 2.02 -1.49
N SER A 264 -4.35 2.70 -0.79
CA SER A 264 -4.84 2.24 0.52
C SER A 264 -6.27 2.72 0.80
N ALA A 265 -6.94 2.01 1.70
CA ALA A 265 -8.25 2.35 2.22
C ALA A 265 -8.30 2.00 3.71
N SER A 266 -9.01 2.79 4.52
CA SER A 266 -9.15 2.53 5.94
C SER A 266 -10.61 2.37 6.39
N SER A 267 -10.91 1.26 7.08
CA SER A 267 -12.20 1.01 7.72
C SER A 267 -12.41 1.83 9.00
N VAL A 268 -11.34 2.37 9.57
CA VAL A 268 -11.39 3.20 10.79
C VAL A 268 -11.83 4.62 10.46
N THR A 269 -11.30 5.20 9.38
CA THR A 269 -11.59 6.58 8.98
C THR A 269 -12.62 6.68 7.86
N GLY A 270 -12.83 5.60 7.10
CA GLY A 270 -13.64 5.60 5.89
C GLY A 270 -12.94 6.22 4.68
N LEU A 271 -11.65 6.57 4.79
CA LEU A 271 -10.92 7.30 3.77
C LEU A 271 -10.17 6.37 2.82
N VAL A 272 -9.88 6.89 1.63
CA VAL A 272 -8.96 6.29 0.65
C VAL A 272 -7.78 7.21 0.40
N ALA A 273 -6.63 6.61 0.14
CA ALA A 273 -5.42 7.33 -0.26
C ALA A 273 -4.96 6.82 -1.63
N GLY A 274 -4.34 7.69 -2.41
CA GLY A 274 -3.86 7.32 -3.73
C GLY A 274 -3.07 8.41 -4.44
N GLN A 275 -2.45 8.03 -5.55
CA GLN A 275 -1.81 8.93 -6.49
C GLN A 275 -2.87 9.58 -7.40
N THR A 276 -2.84 10.90 -7.49
CA THR A 276 -3.75 11.72 -8.32
C THR A 276 -3.07 12.19 -9.60
N GLU A 277 -1.75 12.37 -9.59
CA GLU A 277 -0.97 12.83 -10.74
C GLU A 277 0.39 12.11 -10.84
N TYR A 278 0.88 11.89 -12.07
CA TYR A 278 2.24 11.40 -12.33
C TYR A 278 2.80 12.07 -13.59
N THR A 279 3.96 12.73 -13.46
CA THR A 279 4.61 13.44 -14.59
C THR A 279 5.90 12.78 -15.08
N GLY A 280 6.21 11.58 -14.58
CA GLY A 280 7.44 10.83 -14.93
C GLY A 280 8.59 11.05 -13.96
N ASP A 281 8.72 12.26 -13.42
CA ASP A 281 9.76 12.66 -12.46
C ASP A 281 9.19 13.15 -11.12
N ASP A 282 7.87 13.25 -11.02
CA ASP A 282 7.14 13.73 -9.85
C ASP A 282 5.76 13.05 -9.79
N SER A 283 5.16 13.00 -8.60
CA SER A 283 3.80 12.52 -8.42
C SER A 283 3.11 13.25 -7.26
N CYS A 284 1.80 13.48 -7.43
CA CYS A 284 0.96 13.99 -6.37
C CYS A 284 0.06 12.88 -5.86
N SER A 285 -0.23 12.93 -4.57
CA SER A 285 -1.11 12.01 -3.87
C SER A 285 -2.14 12.79 -3.06
N ALA A 286 -3.26 12.14 -2.76
CA ALA A 286 -4.33 12.74 -1.97
C ALA A 286 -5.04 11.72 -1.10
N VAL A 287 -5.82 12.25 -0.16
CA VAL A 287 -6.79 11.50 0.64
C VAL A 287 -8.19 12.02 0.34
N LEU A 288 -9.16 11.11 0.29
CA LEU A 288 -10.54 11.40 -0.08
C LEU A 288 -11.51 10.51 0.72
N ASP A 289 -12.68 11.04 1.07
CA ASP A 289 -13.84 10.25 1.49
C ASP A 289 -14.62 9.79 0.24
N PRO A 290 -14.60 8.49 -0.11
CA PRO A 290 -15.25 7.98 -1.31
C PRO A 290 -16.78 7.94 -1.22
N LEU A 291 -17.35 8.13 -0.04
CA LEU A 291 -18.80 8.13 0.21
C LEU A 291 -19.35 9.55 0.44
N SER A 292 -18.48 10.55 0.56
CA SER A 292 -18.89 11.95 0.61
C SER A 292 -19.64 12.34 -0.66
N ALA A 293 -20.71 13.13 -0.51
CA ALA A 293 -21.58 13.52 -1.63
C ALA A 293 -20.84 14.39 -2.67
N ASP A 294 -19.89 15.20 -2.21
CA ASP A 294 -19.13 16.12 -3.06
C ASP A 294 -17.84 15.46 -3.59
N GLN A 295 -17.39 14.35 -2.99
CA GLN A 295 -16.14 13.64 -3.33
C GLN A 295 -14.93 14.59 -3.46
N ASP A 296 -14.91 15.64 -2.64
CA ASP A 296 -13.78 16.55 -2.56
C ASP A 296 -12.60 15.85 -1.87
N LEU A 297 -11.39 16.26 -2.23
CA LEU A 297 -10.18 15.81 -1.55
C LEU A 297 -10.18 16.35 -0.12
N GLU A 298 -9.87 15.50 0.86
CA GLU A 298 -9.62 15.92 2.24
C GLU A 298 -8.34 16.76 2.30
N TRP A 299 -7.30 16.30 1.60
CA TRP A 299 -6.05 17.01 1.37
C TRP A 299 -5.24 16.38 0.24
N GLU A 300 -4.26 17.13 -0.26
CA GLU A 300 -3.33 16.70 -1.30
C GLU A 300 -1.87 17.04 -0.94
N THR A 301 -0.93 16.27 -1.47
CA THR A 301 0.51 16.53 -1.35
C THR A 301 1.23 16.13 -2.64
N CYS A 302 2.29 16.84 -2.99
CA CYS A 302 3.23 16.44 -4.03
C CYS A 302 4.65 16.27 -3.47
N ASP A 303 4.80 16.30 -2.14
CA ASP A 303 6.08 16.00 -1.49
C ASP A 303 6.19 14.50 -1.16
N HIS A 304 5.06 13.77 -1.16
CA HIS A 304 5.02 12.35 -0.82
C HIS A 304 4.12 11.52 -1.75
N GLN A 305 4.58 10.31 -2.06
CA GLN A 305 3.70 9.20 -2.43
C GLN A 305 3.09 8.62 -1.17
N LEU A 306 1.78 8.38 -1.15
CA LEU A 306 1.12 7.79 0.01
C LEU A 306 1.22 6.27 -0.01
N GLY A 307 1.28 5.68 1.18
CA GLY A 307 1.15 4.24 1.41
C GLY A 307 -0.04 3.94 2.31
N ASP A 308 0.12 3.01 3.24
CA ASP A 308 -0.98 2.54 4.08
C ASP A 308 -1.27 3.43 5.29
N PHE A 309 -2.55 3.50 5.64
CA PHE A 309 -3.01 4.08 6.91
C PHE A 309 -2.54 3.23 8.10
N SER A 310 -2.25 3.87 9.23
CA SER A 310 -2.01 3.17 10.48
C SER A 310 -3.25 2.39 10.92
N PRO A 311 -3.11 1.31 11.71
CA PRO A 311 -4.25 0.52 12.16
C PRO A 311 -5.33 1.29 12.94
N ASP A 312 -4.99 2.46 13.50
CA ASP A 312 -5.92 3.37 14.17
C ASP A 312 -6.32 4.59 13.32
N GLY A 313 -5.89 4.63 12.06
CA GLY A 313 -6.22 5.67 11.09
C GLY A 313 -5.60 7.04 11.35
N ARG A 314 -4.76 7.19 12.37
CA ARG A 314 -4.17 8.49 12.76
C ARG A 314 -3.03 8.93 11.86
N PHE A 315 -2.34 7.98 11.24
CA PHE A 315 -1.19 8.25 10.39
C PHE A 315 -1.32 7.56 9.05
N ILE A 316 -0.48 8.01 8.11
CA ILE A 316 -0.31 7.38 6.82
C ILE A 316 1.17 7.36 6.45
N VAL A 317 1.59 6.30 5.77
CA VAL A 317 2.95 6.21 5.24
C VAL A 317 3.16 7.26 4.15
N GLY A 318 4.25 8.01 4.24
CA GLY A 318 4.75 8.87 3.16
C GLY A 318 6.05 8.29 2.58
N LEU A 319 6.08 8.04 1.28
CA LEU A 319 7.29 7.70 0.53
C LEU A 319 7.73 8.92 -0.27
N ALA A 320 8.95 8.91 -0.82
CA ALA A 320 9.36 9.95 -1.76
C ALA A 320 8.37 10.09 -2.93
N ASP A 321 8.13 11.33 -3.36
CA ASP A 321 7.36 11.73 -4.55
C ASP A 321 7.78 10.99 -5.84
N TYR A 322 9.03 10.55 -5.89
CA TYR A 322 9.59 9.72 -6.93
C TYR A 322 10.47 8.60 -6.37
N SER A 323 10.23 7.38 -6.83
CA SER A 323 11.14 6.24 -6.67
C SER A 323 11.46 5.65 -8.03
N ASP A 324 12.73 5.33 -8.25
CA ASP A 324 13.07 4.41 -9.32
C ASP A 324 12.72 2.97 -8.91
N SER A 325 13.01 2.00 -9.77
CA SER A 325 12.75 0.59 -9.48
C SER A 325 13.59 0.02 -8.31
N LEU A 326 14.49 0.81 -7.70
CA LEU A 326 15.29 0.37 -6.54
C LEU A 326 14.55 0.61 -5.22
N GLY A 327 13.47 1.39 -5.23
CA GLY A 327 12.68 1.74 -4.06
C GLY A 327 12.82 3.21 -3.66
N SER A 328 12.14 3.59 -2.58
CA SER A 328 12.09 4.97 -2.11
C SER A 328 13.33 5.34 -1.28
N PRO A 329 13.97 6.51 -1.49
CA PRO A 329 15.08 6.96 -0.66
C PRO A 329 14.64 7.44 0.74
N SER A 330 13.34 7.49 1.03
CA SER A 330 12.81 7.92 2.32
C SER A 330 11.52 7.19 2.66
N VAL A 331 11.22 7.13 3.95
CA VAL A 331 9.91 6.76 4.47
C VAL A 331 9.57 7.73 5.58
N GLY A 332 8.34 8.20 5.62
CA GLY A 332 7.82 9.15 6.60
C GLY A 332 6.54 8.64 7.21
N ILE A 333 6.25 9.14 8.41
CA ILE A 333 4.96 8.98 9.08
C ILE A 333 4.29 10.34 9.03
N LEU A 334 3.17 10.43 8.31
CA LEU A 334 2.41 11.66 8.13
C LEU A 334 1.14 11.62 8.99
N ASP A 335 0.65 12.77 9.45
CA ASP A 335 -0.68 12.89 10.03
C ASP A 335 -1.73 12.62 8.95
N ALA A 336 -2.63 11.65 9.17
CA ALA A 336 -3.60 11.24 8.16
C ALA A 336 -4.69 12.30 7.88
N THR A 337 -4.88 13.27 8.78
CA THR A 337 -5.89 14.33 8.65
C THR A 337 -5.35 15.53 7.86
N THR A 338 -4.06 15.85 8.03
CA THR A 338 -3.46 17.06 7.43
C THR A 338 -2.46 16.77 6.31
N GLY A 339 -1.93 15.55 6.25
CA GLY A 339 -0.81 15.19 5.38
C GLY A 339 0.54 15.76 5.84
N GLU A 340 0.60 16.43 7.00
CA GLU A 340 1.85 17.00 7.51
C GLU A 340 2.77 15.91 8.07
N PRO A 341 4.09 15.97 7.82
CA PRO A 341 5.03 14.98 8.35
C PRO A 341 5.14 15.09 9.87
N VAL A 342 4.99 13.95 10.53
CA VAL A 342 5.30 13.79 11.96
C VAL A 342 6.76 13.45 12.14
N VAL A 343 7.29 12.54 11.32
CA VAL A 343 8.71 12.19 11.26
C VAL A 343 9.06 11.68 9.87
N ASP A 344 10.22 12.11 9.36
CA ASP A 344 10.80 11.61 8.12
C ASP A 344 12.09 10.83 8.38
N PHE A 345 12.21 9.65 7.78
CA PHE A 345 13.41 8.83 7.76
C PHE A 345 14.05 8.90 6.38
N VAL A 346 15.28 9.38 6.30
CA VAL A 346 15.95 9.67 5.02
C VAL A 346 17.24 8.87 4.84
N SER A 347 17.41 8.37 3.63
CA SER A 347 18.65 7.75 3.16
C SER A 347 19.83 8.73 3.22
N GLY A 348 21.03 8.21 3.51
CA GLY A 348 22.23 9.04 3.54
C GLY A 348 22.71 9.44 2.15
N ASN A 349 23.30 10.63 2.03
CA ASN A 349 23.66 11.26 0.74
C ASN A 349 24.91 10.67 0.06
N ASP A 350 25.56 9.66 0.64
CA ASP A 350 26.74 9.01 0.05
C ASP A 350 26.48 7.52 -0.27
N VAL A 351 27.26 6.98 -1.21
CA VAL A 351 27.13 5.60 -1.70
C VAL A 351 27.23 4.55 -0.58
N ARG A 352 27.87 4.88 0.54
CA ARG A 352 28.05 3.94 1.66
C ARG A 352 26.84 3.90 2.57
N SER A 353 26.13 5.01 2.69
CA SER A 353 24.93 5.20 3.52
C SER A 353 23.61 5.13 2.75
N ALA A 354 23.66 5.19 1.42
CA ALA A 354 22.48 5.18 0.56
C ALA A 354 21.68 3.88 0.75
N ALA A 355 20.49 4.04 1.31
CA ALA A 355 19.45 3.05 1.53
C ALA A 355 18.26 3.30 0.58
N ALA A 356 17.55 2.23 0.23
CA ALA A 356 16.30 2.27 -0.52
C ALA A 356 15.25 1.41 0.18
N VAL A 357 14.05 1.95 0.34
CA VAL A 357 12.88 1.32 0.96
C VAL A 357 12.05 0.66 -0.12
N SER A 358 11.86 -0.65 -0.04
CA SER A 358 11.12 -1.42 -1.06
C SER A 358 9.75 -1.91 -0.61
N ASP A 359 9.51 -1.98 0.69
CA ASP A 359 8.25 -2.47 1.28
C ASP A 359 8.08 -1.86 2.68
N VAL A 360 6.85 -1.55 3.09
CA VAL A 360 6.54 -0.89 4.37
C VAL A 360 5.21 -1.43 4.91
N VAL A 361 5.18 -1.82 6.18
CA VAL A 361 3.97 -2.23 6.91
C VAL A 361 3.93 -1.57 8.29
N TRP A 362 2.73 -1.36 8.82
CA TRP A 362 2.56 -0.98 10.22
C TRP A 362 2.72 -2.21 11.14
N GLU A 363 3.63 -2.10 12.12
CA GLU A 363 3.72 -3.08 13.22
C GLU A 363 2.65 -2.83 14.28
N ASP A 364 2.36 -1.56 14.54
CA ASP A 364 1.27 -1.06 15.37
C ASP A 364 0.89 0.37 14.94
N ALA A 365 0.02 1.04 15.69
CA ALA A 365 -0.45 2.40 15.41
C ALA A 365 0.66 3.47 15.29
N THR A 366 1.87 3.22 15.79
CA THR A 366 2.93 4.24 15.89
C THR A 366 4.29 3.76 15.37
N THR A 367 4.34 2.54 14.83
CA THR A 367 5.56 1.84 14.49
C THR A 367 5.45 1.24 13.10
N LEU A 368 6.37 1.61 12.21
CA LEU A 368 6.54 1.00 10.90
C LEU A 368 7.65 -0.05 10.93
N LEU A 369 7.48 -1.09 10.11
CA LEU A 369 8.60 -1.88 9.60
C LEU A 369 8.79 -1.56 8.12
N ALA A 370 10.04 -1.43 7.72
CA ALA A 370 10.42 -1.20 6.34
C ALA A 370 11.47 -2.23 5.90
N THR A 371 11.31 -2.79 4.72
CA THR A 371 12.38 -3.53 4.04
C THR A 371 13.31 -2.52 3.40
N VAL A 372 14.57 -2.51 3.86
CA VAL A 372 15.58 -1.54 3.45
C VAL A 372 16.75 -2.25 2.79
N THR A 373 17.03 -1.90 1.55
CA THR A 373 18.21 -2.35 0.81
C THR A 373 19.30 -1.30 0.94
N GLN A 374 20.49 -1.71 1.39
CA GLN A 374 21.67 -0.87 1.45
C GLN A 374 22.85 -1.62 0.83
N ARG A 375 23.35 -1.13 -0.31
CA ARG A 375 24.29 -1.85 -1.18
C ARG A 375 23.71 -3.18 -1.67
N ASN A 376 24.33 -4.31 -1.29
CA ASN A 376 23.91 -5.66 -1.68
C ASN A 376 23.37 -6.43 -0.46
N GLU A 377 22.91 -5.71 0.56
CA GLU A 377 22.37 -6.26 1.79
C GLU A 377 20.96 -5.72 2.00
N GLN A 378 20.04 -6.58 2.41
CA GLN A 378 18.69 -6.22 2.78
C GLN A 378 18.47 -6.44 4.27
N TYR A 379 17.67 -5.55 4.85
CA TYR A 379 17.36 -5.46 6.26
C TYR A 379 15.86 -5.26 6.45
N VAL A 380 15.34 -5.67 7.60
CA VAL A 380 14.07 -5.13 8.09
C VAL A 380 14.40 -4.14 9.21
N VAL A 381 13.90 -2.93 9.08
CA VAL A 381 14.12 -1.82 10.01
C VAL A 381 12.80 -1.43 10.64
N ARG A 382 12.80 -1.28 11.97
CA ARG A 382 11.70 -0.68 12.72
C ARG A 382 11.92 0.83 12.84
N ALA A 383 10.91 1.61 12.49
CA ALA A 383 10.92 3.07 12.53
C ALA A 383 9.68 3.55 13.31
N THR A 384 9.88 4.36 14.35
CA THR A 384 8.79 4.76 15.27
C THR A 384 8.50 6.25 15.18
N ILE A 385 7.28 6.66 15.53
CA ILE A 385 6.84 8.05 15.45
C ILE A 385 7.68 9.04 16.30
N ASP A 386 8.41 8.53 17.29
CA ASP A 386 9.36 9.29 18.12
C ASP A 386 10.78 9.39 17.50
N GLY A 387 10.95 8.94 16.25
CA GLY A 387 12.19 9.07 15.48
C GLY A 387 13.26 8.03 15.79
N ARG A 388 12.93 6.95 16.50
CA ARG A 388 13.86 5.84 16.71
C ARG A 388 13.86 4.88 15.52
N VAL A 389 15.06 4.36 15.23
CA VAL A 389 15.34 3.39 14.18
C VAL A 389 16.06 2.19 14.78
N GLU A 390 15.57 0.98 14.53
CA GLU A 390 16.18 -0.28 14.98
C GLU A 390 16.30 -1.27 13.83
N ARG A 391 17.42 -2.00 13.73
CA ARG A 391 17.52 -3.16 12.85
C ARG A 391 16.88 -4.36 13.55
N VAL A 392 15.88 -4.98 12.92
CA VAL A 392 15.14 -6.12 13.52
C VAL A 392 15.36 -7.44 12.78
N VAL A 393 15.73 -7.39 11.50
CA VAL A 393 16.12 -8.57 10.70
C VAL A 393 17.27 -8.20 9.75
N GLY A 394 18.08 -9.19 9.39
CA GLY A 394 19.19 -9.06 8.43
C GLY A 394 20.57 -8.86 9.08
N PRO A 395 21.64 -8.71 8.27
CA PRO A 395 21.60 -8.61 6.80
C PRO A 395 21.27 -9.94 6.12
N ALA A 396 20.50 -9.88 5.03
CA ALA A 396 20.47 -10.92 3.99
C ALA A 396 21.09 -10.38 2.68
N PRO A 397 21.67 -11.23 1.82
CA PRO A 397 22.08 -10.81 0.50
C PRO A 397 20.88 -10.27 -0.29
N ALA A 398 20.98 -9.04 -0.81
CA ALA A 398 20.03 -8.51 -1.78
C ALA A 398 20.41 -9.09 -3.14
N GLN A 399 19.68 -10.12 -3.58
CA GLN A 399 19.71 -10.54 -4.98
C GLN A 399 18.82 -9.58 -5.78
N MET A 400 18.67 -9.76 -7.11
CA MET A 400 17.80 -8.87 -7.92
C MET A 400 16.30 -8.92 -7.50
N SER A 401 15.96 -9.70 -6.47
CA SER A 401 14.65 -9.82 -5.82
C SER A 401 14.70 -9.31 -4.38
N THR A 402 13.56 -8.78 -3.91
CA THR A 402 13.30 -8.49 -2.49
C THR A 402 13.25 -9.82 -1.72
N GLU A 403 14.14 -10.01 -0.74
CA GLU A 403 14.21 -11.22 0.07
C GLU A 403 13.19 -11.20 1.22
N TYR A 404 13.06 -10.06 1.92
CA TYR A 404 12.10 -9.84 3.00
C TYR A 404 10.88 -9.08 2.50
N ARG A 405 9.69 -9.67 2.65
CA ARG A 405 8.44 -9.07 2.18
C ARG A 405 7.33 -9.15 3.23
N PHE A 406 6.50 -8.13 3.34
CA PHE A 406 5.34 -8.16 4.22
C PHE A 406 4.13 -8.76 3.49
N PRO A 407 3.46 -9.76 4.07
CA PRO A 407 2.47 -10.57 3.38
C PRO A 407 1.07 -9.94 3.41
N THR A 408 0.94 -8.66 3.76
CA THR A 408 -0.32 -7.89 3.69
C THR A 408 -0.38 -6.98 2.47
N HIS A 409 0.74 -6.74 1.78
CA HIS A 409 0.80 -5.82 0.63
C HIS A 409 0.91 -6.57 -0.69
N LEU A 410 0.10 -6.14 -1.66
CA LEU A 410 0.27 -6.50 -3.06
C LEU A 410 1.45 -5.73 -3.65
N VAL A 411 2.35 -6.43 -4.33
CA VAL A 411 3.36 -5.77 -5.16
C VAL A 411 2.63 -5.09 -6.32
N GLY A 412 2.82 -3.77 -6.42
CA GLY A 412 2.35 -2.93 -7.51
C GLY A 412 3.13 -3.12 -8.79
#